data_AF-A0AAJ2E6U9-F1
#
_entry.id   AF-A0AAJ2E6U9-F1
#
_cell.length_a   1.000
_cell.length_b   1.000
_cell.length_c   1.000
_cell.angle_alpha   90.00
_cell.angle_beta   90.00
_cell.angle_gamma   90.00
#
_symmetry.space_group_name_H-M   'P 1'
#
loop_
_entity.id
_entity.type
_entity.pdbx_description
1 polymer ?
#
loop_
_entity_poly.entity_id
_entity_poly.type
_entity_poly.pdbx_seq_one_letter_code
_entity_poly.pdbx_strand_id
1 'polypeptide(L)'
;DTAAAIIQLKNGAVATITLSDTAASPWSWDTSSGENASFAKHSIESHFISGTDASLALPTLRMWRYAGERGWFHPLAVGQVPYVAADPYAEQLRHFGAVIRKAEKPVCDGFDAAKTLEVTASVRRAAQSGAAVRFG
;
A
#
# COMPACT_ATOMS: atom_id res chain seq x y z
N ASP A 1 -13.65 -7.93 -13.75
CA ASP A 1 -13.84 -8.41 -12.36
C ASP A 1 -12.51 -8.78 -11.71
N THR A 2 -11.49 -9.19 -12.47
CA THR A 2 -10.13 -9.45 -11.95
C THR A 2 -9.05 -8.77 -12.81
N ALA A 3 -7.98 -8.31 -12.19
CA ALA A 3 -6.82 -7.71 -12.87
C ALA A 3 -5.51 -7.98 -12.14
N ALA A 4 -4.41 -7.96 -12.91
CA ALA A 4 -3.05 -7.92 -12.39
C ALA A 4 -2.24 -6.84 -13.13
N ALA A 5 -1.38 -6.14 -12.40
CA ALA A 5 -0.50 -5.12 -12.95
C ALA A 5 0.90 -5.23 -12.34
N ILE A 6 1.93 -5.03 -13.18
CA ILE A 6 3.32 -4.85 -12.75
C ILE A 6 3.71 -3.42 -13.07
N ILE A 7 4.19 -2.69 -12.07
CA ILE A 7 4.50 -1.28 -12.14
C ILE A 7 5.96 -1.08 -11.73
N GLN A 8 6.75 -0.43 -12.58
CA GLN A 8 8.08 0.05 -12.22
C GLN A 8 7.99 1.53 -11.84
N LEU A 9 8.38 1.87 -10.62
CA LEU A 9 8.43 3.24 -10.11
C LEU A 9 9.66 3.98 -10.61
N LYS A 10 9.64 5.33 -10.57
CA LYS A 10 10.76 6.18 -11.00
C LYS A 10 12.08 5.88 -10.29
N ASN A 11 12.03 5.39 -9.05
CA ASN A 11 13.20 5.00 -8.26
C ASN A 11 13.69 3.56 -8.55
N GLY A 12 13.11 2.87 -9.53
CA GLY A 12 13.46 1.50 -9.90
C GLY A 12 12.76 0.40 -9.09
N ALA A 13 12.01 0.75 -8.04
CA ALA A 13 11.22 -0.23 -7.30
C ALA A 13 10.12 -0.83 -8.20
N VAL A 14 9.80 -2.11 -7.97
CA VAL A 14 8.78 -2.84 -8.71
C VAL A 14 7.65 -3.20 -7.77
N ALA A 15 6.42 -2.90 -8.18
CA ALA A 15 5.20 -3.27 -7.48
C ALA A 15 4.37 -4.22 -8.35
N THR A 16 3.88 -5.29 -7.74
CA THR A 16 2.88 -6.18 -8.34
C THR A 16 1.57 -5.97 -7.60
N ILE A 17 0.51 -5.69 -8.34
CA ILE A 17 -0.83 -5.48 -7.80
C ILE A 17 -1.75 -6.52 -8.42
N THR A 18 -2.50 -7.23 -7.58
CA THR A 18 -3.57 -8.14 -7.99
C THR A 18 -4.85 -7.75 -7.29
N LEU A 19 -5.95 -7.68 -8.03
CA LEU A 19 -7.27 -7.36 -7.48
C LEU A 19 -8.36 -8.20 -8.15
N SER A 20 -9.38 -8.55 -7.39
CA SER A 20 -10.52 -9.32 -7.87
C SER A 20 -11.76 -9.00 -7.04
N ASP A 21 -12.86 -8.68 -7.72
CA ASP A 21 -14.19 -8.52 -7.12
C ASP A 21 -14.90 -9.87 -6.91
N THR A 22 -14.34 -10.95 -7.46
CA THR A 22 -14.97 -12.28 -7.49
C THR A 22 -14.18 -13.35 -6.74
N ALA A 23 -12.99 -13.02 -6.23
CA ALA A 23 -12.22 -13.91 -5.39
C ALA A 23 -12.66 -13.81 -3.92
N ALA A 24 -13.08 -14.93 -3.33
CA ALA A 24 -13.25 -15.05 -1.89
C ALA A 24 -11.86 -15.10 -1.21
N SER A 25 -11.34 -13.94 -0.86
CA SER A 25 -9.99 -13.80 -0.30
C SER A 25 -9.97 -12.81 0.89
N PRO A 26 -9.16 -13.08 1.92
CA PRO A 26 -8.94 -12.14 3.01
C PRO A 26 -7.81 -11.14 2.74
N TRP A 27 -7.12 -11.23 1.58
CA TRP A 27 -5.94 -10.40 1.26
C TRP A 27 -6.33 -9.05 0.65
N SER A 28 -7.19 -8.30 1.33
CA SER A 28 -7.57 -6.94 0.94
C SER A 28 -7.28 -5.95 2.06
N TRP A 29 -7.00 -4.70 1.71
CA TRP A 29 -6.75 -3.65 2.71
C TRP A 29 -7.98 -3.44 3.61
N ASP A 30 -9.17 -3.33 3.00
CA ASP A 30 -10.43 -3.02 3.70
C ASP A 30 -10.75 -4.00 4.83
N THR A 31 -10.51 -5.31 4.58
CA THR A 31 -10.82 -6.37 5.55
C THR A 31 -9.64 -6.71 6.47
N SER A 32 -8.42 -6.26 6.16
CA SER A 32 -7.25 -6.52 7.01
C SER A 32 -6.90 -5.38 7.97
N SER A 33 -7.06 -4.13 7.54
CA SER A 33 -6.64 -2.95 8.33
C SER A 33 -7.56 -2.72 9.52
N GLY A 34 -8.86 -2.96 9.33
CA GLY A 34 -9.90 -2.52 10.24
C GLY A 34 -10.14 -1.01 10.17
N GLU A 35 -9.83 -0.36 9.05
CA GLU A 35 -10.09 1.06 8.85
C GLU A 35 -11.58 1.40 8.88
N ASN A 36 -12.42 0.46 8.41
CA ASN A 36 -13.87 0.60 8.42
C ASN A 36 -14.48 -0.49 9.29
N ALA A 37 -15.11 -0.07 10.40
CA ALA A 37 -15.75 -0.98 11.36
C ALA A 37 -16.95 -1.76 10.77
N SER A 38 -17.45 -1.37 9.60
CA SER A 38 -18.54 -2.08 8.90
C SER A 38 -18.08 -3.38 8.26
N PHE A 39 -16.77 -3.56 8.02
CA PHE A 39 -16.22 -4.78 7.43
C PHE A 39 -15.74 -5.75 8.52
N ALA A 40 -15.87 -7.05 8.24
CA ALA A 40 -15.31 -8.07 9.11
C ALA A 40 -13.77 -8.00 9.05
N LYS A 41 -13.14 -7.69 10.19
CA LYS A 41 -11.69 -7.58 10.28
C LYS A 41 -11.04 -8.95 10.39
N HIS A 42 -10.04 -9.20 9.56
CA HIS A 42 -9.15 -10.35 9.61
C HIS A 42 -7.72 -9.87 9.92
N SER A 43 -7.10 -10.43 10.96
CA SER A 43 -5.70 -10.11 11.32
C SER A 43 -4.70 -10.81 10.39
N ILE A 44 -4.69 -10.42 9.12
CA ILE A 44 -3.83 -10.97 8.06
C ILE A 44 -3.14 -9.85 7.28
N GLU A 45 -2.01 -10.15 6.67
CA GLU A 45 -1.31 -9.25 5.77
C GLU A 45 -1.99 -9.17 4.39
N SER A 46 -2.03 -7.97 3.81
CA SER A 46 -2.49 -7.73 2.43
C SER A 46 -1.39 -7.14 1.53
N HIS A 47 -0.39 -6.45 2.11
CA HIS A 47 0.68 -5.83 1.35
C HIS A 47 2.05 -6.24 1.92
N PHE A 48 3.01 -6.46 1.03
CA PHE A 48 4.38 -6.79 1.38
C PHE A 48 5.34 -5.83 0.68
N ILE A 49 6.21 -5.21 1.46
CA ILE A 49 7.25 -4.29 0.99
C ILE A 49 8.59 -4.94 1.31
N SER A 50 9.42 -5.15 0.29
CA SER A 50 10.74 -5.75 0.44
C SER A 50 11.81 -4.75 0.05
N GLY A 51 12.68 -4.41 1.00
CA GLY A 51 13.85 -3.57 0.78
C GLY A 51 15.16 -4.35 0.95
N THR A 52 16.28 -3.65 0.77
CA THR A 52 17.63 -4.22 0.91
C THR A 52 17.93 -4.72 2.32
N ASP A 53 17.40 -4.04 3.34
CA ASP A 53 17.76 -4.28 4.74
C ASP A 53 16.66 -4.97 5.55
N ALA A 54 15.42 -4.82 5.11
CA ALA A 54 14.25 -5.29 5.83
C ALA A 54 13.06 -5.47 4.87
N SER A 55 12.09 -6.26 5.31
CA SER A 55 10.74 -6.28 4.73
C SER A 55 9.70 -5.87 5.77
N LEU A 56 8.59 -5.29 5.31
CA LEU A 56 7.47 -4.83 6.11
C LEU A 56 6.19 -5.40 5.49
N ALA A 57 5.33 -5.96 6.33
CA ALA A 57 3.98 -6.31 5.93
C ALA A 57 2.96 -5.34 6.52
N LEU A 58 1.96 -5.01 5.72
CA LEU A 58 0.82 -4.20 6.13
C LEU A 58 -0.44 -5.07 6.13
N PRO A 59 -1.41 -4.78 7.02
CA PRO A 59 -1.39 -3.70 8.01
C PRO A 59 -0.85 -4.13 9.38
N THR A 60 -0.38 -5.38 9.53
CA THR A 60 0.12 -5.90 10.83
C THR A 60 1.39 -5.19 11.32
N LEU A 61 2.05 -4.45 10.45
CA LEU A 61 3.34 -3.77 10.70
C LEU A 61 4.43 -4.74 11.16
N ARG A 62 4.31 -6.01 10.77
CA ARG A 62 5.34 -7.02 11.00
C ARG A 62 6.54 -6.69 10.12
N MET A 63 7.71 -6.62 10.74
CA MET A 63 8.95 -6.29 10.09
C MET A 63 9.94 -7.43 10.25
N TRP A 64 10.61 -7.82 9.16
CA TRP A 64 11.66 -8.82 9.16
C TRP A 64 12.97 -8.17 8.77
N ARG A 65 14.03 -8.46 9.52
CA ARG A 65 15.39 -8.01 9.21
C ARG A 65 16.43 -8.95 9.82
N TYR A 66 17.62 -9.01 9.26
CA TYR A 66 18.73 -9.70 9.90
C TYR A 66 19.17 -8.92 11.15
N ALA A 67 19.35 -9.61 12.28
CA ALA A 67 19.85 -8.99 13.52
C ALA A 67 21.37 -8.79 13.51
N GLY A 68 22.07 -9.42 12.58
CA GLY A 68 23.53 -9.38 12.43
C GLY A 68 23.93 -9.66 10.99
N GLU A 69 24.80 -10.65 10.79
CA GLU A 69 25.24 -11.07 9.45
C GLU A 69 24.05 -11.45 8.55
N ARG A 70 24.12 -11.00 7.29
CA ARG A 70 23.08 -11.21 6.29
C ARG A 70 23.43 -12.40 5.43
N GLY A 71 22.48 -13.31 5.27
CA GLY A 71 22.66 -14.45 4.38
C GLY A 71 21.52 -15.46 4.51
N TRP A 72 21.35 -16.30 3.49
CA TRP A 72 20.27 -17.28 3.44
C TRP A 72 20.28 -18.28 4.61
N PHE A 73 21.45 -18.51 5.22
CA PHE A 73 21.62 -19.42 6.34
C PHE A 73 21.37 -18.77 7.71
N HIS A 74 21.18 -17.44 7.76
CA HIS A 74 20.87 -16.73 9.00
C HIS A 74 19.36 -16.51 9.13
N PRO A 75 18.79 -16.61 10.33
CA PRO A 75 17.37 -16.32 10.53
C PRO A 75 17.10 -14.81 10.44
N LEU A 76 15.94 -14.46 9.88
CA LEU A 76 15.39 -13.11 10.02
C LEU A 76 14.80 -12.96 11.42
N ALA A 77 15.18 -11.88 12.10
CA ALA A 77 14.49 -11.44 13.30
C ALA A 77 13.15 -10.81 12.90
N VAL A 78 12.09 -11.17 13.62
CA VAL A 78 10.74 -10.64 13.42
C VAL A 78 10.42 -9.68 14.54
N GLY A 79 9.99 -8.48 14.18
CA GLY A 79 9.46 -7.48 15.10
C GLY A 79 8.14 -6.94 14.60
N GLN A 80 7.53 -6.08 15.42
CA GLN A 80 6.36 -5.31 15.03
C GLN A 80 6.68 -3.83 15.23
N VAL A 81 6.43 -3.01 14.21
CA VAL A 81 6.59 -1.57 14.33
C VAL A 81 5.46 -1.03 15.22
N PRO A 82 5.77 -0.34 16.33
CA PRO A 82 4.75 0.21 17.19
C PRO A 82 3.97 1.32 16.47
N TYR A 83 2.67 1.39 16.73
CA TYR A 83 1.81 2.43 16.22
C TYR A 83 0.75 2.78 17.26
N VAL A 84 0.18 3.98 17.13
CA VAL A 84 -1.00 4.38 17.89
C VAL A 84 -2.20 4.21 16.97
N ALA A 85 -3.16 3.39 17.39
CA ALA A 85 -4.41 3.23 16.66
C ALA A 85 -5.20 4.54 16.69
N ALA A 86 -5.69 4.96 15.53
CA ALA A 86 -6.59 6.10 15.38
C ALA A 86 -7.66 5.74 14.35
N ASP A 87 -8.81 6.39 14.45
CA ASP A 87 -9.84 6.29 13.41
C ASP A 87 -9.35 7.08 12.18
N PRO A 88 -9.08 6.41 11.05
CA PRO A 88 -8.52 7.07 9.88
C PRO A 88 -9.49 8.12 9.29
N TYR A 89 -10.81 7.93 9.39
CA TYR A 89 -11.78 8.90 8.90
C TYR A 89 -11.82 10.15 9.78
N ALA A 90 -11.75 9.98 11.10
CA ALA A 90 -11.65 11.10 12.03
C ALA A 90 -10.36 11.90 11.79
N GLU A 91 -9.22 11.22 11.62
CA GLU A 91 -7.94 11.88 11.33
C GLU A 91 -7.92 12.56 9.95
N GLN A 92 -8.55 11.97 8.93
CA GLN A 92 -8.71 12.61 7.62
C GLN A 92 -9.53 13.90 7.72
N LEU A 93 -10.65 13.91 8.45
CA LEU A 93 -11.48 15.10 8.64
C LEU A 93 -10.76 16.18 9.46
N ARG A 94 -10.06 15.77 10.52
CA ARG A 94 -9.21 16.66 11.33
C ARG A 94 -8.17 17.35 10.46
N HIS A 95 -7.42 16.58 9.66
CA HIS A 95 -6.39 17.07 8.76
C HIS A 95 -6.98 17.99 7.68
N PHE A 96 -8.08 17.60 7.04
CA PHE A 96 -8.76 18.41 6.04
C PHE A 96 -9.17 19.78 6.60
N GLY A 97 -9.74 19.82 7.80
CA GLY A 97 -10.06 21.06 8.49
C GLY A 97 -8.81 21.92 8.77
N ALA A 98 -7.68 21.30 9.15
CA ALA A 98 -6.42 22.01 9.36
C ALA A 98 -5.84 22.61 8.07
N VAL A 99 -5.95 21.89 6.95
CA VAL A 99 -5.55 22.38 5.62
C VAL A 99 -6.37 23.58 5.18
N ILE A 100 -7.71 23.54 5.35
CA ILE A 100 -8.60 24.69 5.06
C ILE A 100 -8.15 25.93 5.83
N ARG A 101 -7.79 25.76 7.11
CA ARG A 101 -7.28 26.83 7.98
C ARG A 101 -5.82 27.21 7.72
N LYS A 102 -5.15 26.58 6.75
CA LYS A 102 -3.72 26.76 6.44
C LYS A 102 -2.78 26.43 7.61
N ALA A 103 -3.23 25.60 8.55
CA ALA A 103 -2.43 25.16 9.70
C ALA A 103 -1.54 23.96 9.37
N GLU A 104 -1.92 23.15 8.38
CA GLU A 104 -1.17 22.00 7.88
C GLU A 104 -1.12 22.03 6.34
N LYS A 105 -0.11 21.40 5.74
CA LYS A 105 -0.08 21.14 4.29
C LYS A 105 -0.82 19.84 4.00
N PRO A 106 -1.53 19.72 2.86
CA PRO A 106 -2.16 18.45 2.49
C PRO A 106 -1.13 17.32 2.42
N VAL A 107 -1.41 16.20 3.07
CA VAL A 107 -0.60 14.97 2.96
C VAL A 107 -0.71 14.36 1.55
N CYS A 108 -1.88 14.50 0.93
CA CYS A 108 -2.15 14.13 -0.46
C CYS A 108 -2.93 15.28 -1.11
N ASP A 109 -2.37 15.90 -2.15
CA ASP A 109 -3.00 17.02 -2.83
C ASP A 109 -3.72 16.59 -4.14
N GLY A 110 -4.33 17.57 -4.82
CA GLY A 110 -5.02 17.30 -6.09
C GLY A 110 -4.09 16.84 -7.22
N PHE A 111 -2.82 17.22 -7.20
CA PHE A 111 -1.83 16.76 -8.18
C PHE A 111 -1.44 15.31 -7.93
N ASP A 112 -1.34 14.89 -6.68
CA ASP A 112 -1.12 13.49 -6.32
C ASP A 112 -2.30 12.60 -6.73
N ALA A 113 -3.54 13.08 -6.57
CA ALA A 113 -4.73 12.41 -7.10
C ALA A 113 -4.70 12.29 -8.63
N ALA A 114 -4.28 13.35 -9.34
CA ALA A 114 -4.15 13.31 -10.80
C ALA A 114 -3.10 12.30 -11.29
N LYS A 115 -1.97 12.17 -10.60
CA LYS A 115 -0.96 11.14 -10.90
C LYS A 115 -1.52 9.73 -10.73
N THR A 116 -2.28 9.48 -9.65
CA THR A 116 -2.94 8.19 -9.43
C THR A 116 -3.89 7.85 -10.59
N LEU A 117 -4.69 8.83 -11.04
CA LEU A 117 -5.58 8.66 -12.19
C LEU A 117 -4.82 8.36 -13.50
N GLU A 118 -3.70 9.05 -13.74
CA GLU A 118 -2.83 8.79 -14.90
C GLU A 118 -2.31 7.34 -14.91
N VAL A 119 -1.89 6.83 -13.76
CA VAL A 119 -1.43 5.45 -13.60
C VAL A 119 -2.57 4.47 -13.91
N THR A 120 -3.76 4.67 -13.32
CA THR A 120 -4.93 3.82 -13.59
C THR A 120 -5.30 3.80 -15.08
N ALA A 121 -5.31 4.97 -15.74
CA ALA A 121 -5.56 5.05 -17.17
C ALA A 121 -4.47 4.34 -17.99
N SER A 122 -3.21 4.40 -17.55
CA SER A 122 -2.08 3.74 -18.21
C SER A 122 -2.12 2.22 -18.05
N VAL A 123 -2.53 1.69 -16.90
CA VAL A 123 -2.79 0.25 -16.72
C VAL A 123 -3.86 -0.24 -17.70
N ARG A 124 -4.96 0.52 -17.85
CA ARG A 124 -5.99 0.20 -18.85
C ARG A 124 -5.43 0.20 -20.28
N ARG A 125 -4.62 1.20 -20.65
CA ARG A 125 -3.99 1.25 -21.98
C ARG A 125 -3.05 0.06 -22.20
N ALA A 126 -2.24 -0.30 -21.21
CA ALA A 126 -1.33 -1.44 -21.29
C ALA A 126 -2.09 -2.77 -21.47
N ALA A 127 -3.21 -2.95 -20.76
CA ALA A 127 -4.06 -4.12 -20.93
C ALA A 127 -4.67 -4.22 -22.33
N GLN A 128 -5.07 -3.09 -22.92
CA GLN A 128 -5.66 -3.04 -24.26
C GLN A 128 -4.63 -3.27 -25.38
N SER A 129 -3.40 -2.77 -25.22
CA SER A 129 -2.33 -2.89 -26.21
C SER A 129 -1.53 -4.18 -26.09
N GLY A 130 -1.57 -4.85 -24.93
CA GLY A 130 -0.68 -5.98 -24.62
C GLY A 130 0.79 -5.57 -24.44
N ALA A 131 1.07 -4.28 -24.26
CA ALA A 131 2.43 -3.74 -24.18
C ALA A 131 2.62 -2.83 -22.97
N ALA A 132 3.86 -2.72 -22.51
CA ALA A 132 4.22 -1.81 -21.43
C ALA A 132 3.95 -0.35 -21.84
N VAL A 133 3.34 0.43 -20.94
CA VAL A 133 3.05 1.85 -21.13
C VAL A 133 3.88 2.67 -20.15
N ARG A 134 4.59 3.68 -20.66
CA ARG A 134 5.28 4.67 -19.84
C ARG A 134 4.33 5.81 -19.48
N PHE A 135 4.40 6.28 -18.25
CA PHE A 135 3.60 7.38 -17.70
C PHE A 135 4.49 8.26 -16.80
N GLY A 136 4.05 9.50 -16.57
CA GLY A 136 4.67 10.46 -15.67
C GLY A 136 5.86 11.27 -16.19
#